data_AF-A0A1Q6JX10-F1
#
_entry.id   AF-A0A1Q6JX10-F1
#
_cell.length_a   1.000
_cell.length_b   1.000
_cell.length_c   1.000
_cell.angle_alpha   90.00
_cell.angle_beta   90.00
_cell.angle_gamma   90.00
#
_symmetry.space_group_name_H-M   'P 1'
#
loop_
_entity.id
_entity.type
_entity.pdbx_description
1 polymer ?
#
loop_
_entity_poly.entity_id
_entity_poly.type
_entity_poly.pdbx_seq_one_letter_code
_entity_poly.pdbx_strand_id
1 'polypeptide(L)'
;MIVVANTKELEENFDLSRIRDDELIRVEGGLKGKSKYNNNHYASRTTYTAKTLKQIIQQMKKIESKINPKWDDIQKSKYIFMVLGKSMEYEYDKSKYVSGNYSNLTGLITGKAICAGYSLIFKEMMDRQGIQCDYMRGIAGNPGDIEKHAWNVLKLYDKIIPIDLTWYSANLQIGTQDFKYFGADSNFFKSHLTDNDEIKYNYNLLRKQDIEAVDISNEKRDKSQISEWEKRNAMDFAFEKTFKKGQQMFGTEKTIEYMKNCLKRYITEGNVRVFTRDEGARDNIVEKITVDDMIKYMSENYVSNCTLGKIHNVLGDSTLKTVCKYGSIHAEEAVTRYVKTGIARNFTRDGNARDNILQNLNSEMALDSIISEFVNERVRQMQRTIDQEATIARDNRRFFKASDLVAVQLPEQEKTSILKKAIEWIKEKTRNLSHKNQIEEPNNKKQKDNNLENNSR
;
A
#
# COMPACT_ATOMS: atom_id res chain seq x y z
N MET A 1 22.79 -4.19 -24.18
CA MET A 1 21.34 -4.22 -23.92
C MET A 1 21.09 -3.41 -22.66
N ILE A 2 20.29 -2.36 -22.77
CA ILE A 2 19.92 -1.53 -21.61
C ILE A 2 18.87 -2.29 -20.80
N VAL A 3 18.99 -2.28 -19.47
CA VAL A 3 18.00 -2.88 -18.56
C VAL A 3 17.58 -1.83 -17.54
N VAL A 4 16.27 -1.61 -17.44
CA VAL A 4 15.65 -0.62 -16.55
C VAL A 4 14.49 -1.24 -15.80
N ALA A 5 14.18 -0.71 -14.62
CA ALA A 5 13.05 -1.15 -13.82
C ALA A 5 11.71 -0.85 -14.49
N ASN A 6 11.59 0.33 -15.11
CA ASN A 6 10.40 0.80 -15.80
C ASN A 6 10.78 1.86 -16.85
N THR A 7 9.81 2.27 -17.65
CA THR A 7 9.98 3.27 -18.71
C THR A 7 10.26 4.68 -18.16
N LYS A 8 9.86 4.98 -16.92
CA LYS A 8 10.19 6.27 -16.28
C LYS A 8 11.69 6.36 -15.98
N GLU A 9 12.27 5.33 -15.39
CA GLU A 9 13.71 5.24 -15.17
C GLU A 9 14.50 5.39 -16.48
N LEU A 10 13.99 4.81 -17.57
CA LEU A 10 14.62 4.96 -18.89
C LEU A 10 14.67 6.43 -19.33
N GLU A 11 13.57 7.17 -19.18
CA GLU A 11 13.51 8.59 -19.57
C GLU A 11 14.31 9.50 -18.63
N GLU A 12 14.45 9.12 -17.36
CA GLU A 12 15.25 9.86 -16.38
C GLU A 12 16.75 9.67 -16.59
N ASN A 13 17.18 8.47 -17.02
CA ASN A 13 18.60 8.12 -17.12
C ASN A 13 19.17 8.21 -18.55
N PHE A 14 18.33 8.25 -19.59
CA PHE A 14 18.78 8.19 -20.98
C PHE A 14 18.06 9.18 -21.89
N ASP A 15 18.82 9.80 -22.80
CA ASP A 15 18.28 10.57 -23.91
C ASP A 15 17.83 9.61 -25.03
N LEU A 16 16.53 9.35 -25.09
CA LEU A 16 15.92 8.44 -26.08
C LEU A 16 16.23 8.82 -27.53
N SER A 17 16.50 10.10 -27.83
CA SER A 17 16.83 10.55 -29.18
C SER A 17 18.19 10.04 -29.66
N ARG A 18 19.09 9.70 -28.74
CA ARG A 18 20.45 9.20 -29.01
C ARG A 18 20.54 7.68 -29.11
N ILE A 19 19.48 6.97 -28.75
CA ILE A 19 19.44 5.50 -28.80
C ILE A 19 19.01 5.07 -30.21
N ARG A 20 19.83 4.23 -30.86
CA ARG A 20 19.51 3.68 -32.19
C ARG A 20 18.27 2.80 -32.12
N ASP A 21 17.44 2.88 -33.15
CA ASP A 21 16.12 2.24 -33.20
C ASP A 21 16.14 0.71 -33.08
N ASP A 22 17.25 0.07 -33.48
CA ASP A 22 17.47 -1.37 -33.45
C ASP A 22 18.04 -1.87 -32.11
N GLU A 23 18.45 -0.98 -31.20
CA GLU A 23 18.97 -1.39 -29.90
C GLU A 23 17.89 -2.07 -29.06
N LEU A 24 18.28 -3.15 -28.38
CA LEU A 24 17.40 -3.87 -27.47
C LEU A 24 17.45 -3.27 -26.07
N ILE A 25 16.27 -2.99 -25.54
CA ILE A 25 16.04 -2.46 -24.19
C ILE A 25 15.08 -3.39 -23.46
N ARG A 26 15.48 -3.84 -22.28
CA ARG A 26 14.63 -4.64 -21.39
C ARG A 26 14.03 -3.76 -20.30
N VAL A 27 12.70 -3.75 -20.21
CA VAL A 27 11.94 -3.06 -19.17
C VAL A 27 11.36 -4.10 -18.22
N GLU A 28 11.99 -4.30 -17.06
CA GLU A 28 11.59 -5.36 -16.14
C GLU A 28 10.14 -5.20 -15.65
N GLY A 29 9.69 -3.95 -15.48
CA GLY A 29 8.31 -3.57 -15.21
C GLY A 29 7.74 -4.28 -13.98
N GLY A 30 6.56 -4.89 -14.13
CA GLY A 30 5.91 -5.69 -13.10
C GLY A 30 6.61 -7.01 -12.76
N LEU A 31 7.64 -7.39 -13.53
CA LEU A 31 8.38 -8.64 -13.35
C LEU A 31 9.69 -8.46 -12.56
N LYS A 32 10.00 -7.23 -12.14
CA LYS A 32 11.21 -6.95 -11.35
C LYS A 32 11.21 -7.69 -10.02
N GLY A 33 12.37 -8.24 -9.63
CA GLY A 33 12.63 -8.76 -8.28
C GLY A 33 12.10 -10.17 -7.96
N LYS A 34 11.40 -10.85 -8.88
CA LYS A 34 10.96 -12.25 -8.66
C LYS A 34 11.82 -13.22 -9.46
N SER A 35 12.49 -14.15 -8.76
CA SER A 35 13.44 -15.12 -9.36
C SER A 35 12.88 -15.89 -10.57
N LYS A 36 11.58 -16.21 -10.56
CA LYS A 36 10.89 -16.90 -11.66
C LYS A 36 10.92 -16.16 -13.00
N TYR A 37 11.01 -14.83 -12.96
CA TYR A 37 11.06 -13.98 -14.15
C TYR A 37 12.47 -13.78 -14.70
N ASN A 38 13.47 -14.44 -14.10
CA ASN A 38 14.83 -14.54 -14.65
C ASN A 38 14.91 -15.52 -15.84
N ASN A 39 13.88 -16.35 -16.07
CA ASN A 39 13.84 -17.22 -17.23
C ASN A 39 13.78 -16.40 -18.54
N ASN A 40 14.54 -16.84 -19.55
CA ASN A 40 14.65 -16.22 -20.87
C ASN A 40 13.31 -15.89 -21.52
N HIS A 41 12.27 -16.71 -21.30
CA HIS A 41 10.92 -16.44 -21.82
C HIS A 41 10.33 -15.12 -21.28
N TYR A 42 10.53 -14.80 -19.99
CA TYR A 42 10.07 -13.53 -19.42
C TYR A 42 10.98 -12.37 -19.77
N ALA A 43 12.29 -12.64 -19.90
CA ALA A 43 13.25 -11.64 -20.36
C ALA A 43 12.93 -11.20 -21.79
N SER A 44 12.63 -12.12 -22.72
CA SER A 44 12.24 -11.79 -24.09
C SER A 44 10.92 -11.04 -24.15
N ARG A 45 9.92 -11.46 -23.35
CA ARG A 45 8.63 -10.77 -23.23
C ARG A 45 8.75 -9.31 -22.82
N THR A 46 9.78 -8.96 -22.05
CA THR A 46 10.06 -7.61 -21.55
C THR A 46 11.15 -6.88 -22.31
N THR A 47 11.64 -7.44 -23.42
CA THR A 47 12.66 -6.83 -24.27
C THR A 47 12.03 -6.29 -25.55
N TYR A 48 12.35 -5.05 -25.87
CA TYR A 48 11.82 -4.31 -27.01
C TYR A 48 12.98 -3.73 -27.82
N THR A 49 12.76 -3.51 -29.12
CA THR A 49 13.60 -2.56 -29.85
C THR A 49 13.33 -1.15 -29.34
N ALA A 50 14.34 -0.28 -29.37
CA ALA A 50 14.20 1.11 -28.96
C ALA A 50 13.10 1.83 -29.75
N LYS A 51 12.93 1.50 -31.06
CA LYS A 51 11.83 1.99 -31.88
C LYS A 51 10.45 1.67 -31.29
N THR A 52 10.20 0.41 -30.97
CA THR A 52 8.94 -0.03 -30.37
C THR A 52 8.72 0.63 -29.01
N LEU A 53 9.78 0.76 -28.21
CA LEU A 53 9.68 1.37 -26.88
C LEU A 53 9.38 2.87 -26.95
N LYS A 54 9.96 3.61 -27.90
CA LYS A 54 9.62 5.02 -28.17
C LYS A 54 8.13 5.17 -28.51
N GLN A 55 7.58 4.27 -29.31
CA GLN A 55 6.14 4.26 -29.64
C GLN A 55 5.27 3.95 -28.41
N ILE A 56 5.66 2.97 -27.59
CA ILE A 56 4.97 2.65 -26.32
C ILE A 56 4.92 3.90 -25.42
N ILE A 57 6.08 4.52 -25.17
CA ILE A 57 6.20 5.72 -24.32
C ILE A 57 5.37 6.87 -24.88
N GLN A 58 5.32 7.04 -26.20
CA GLN A 58 4.48 8.04 -26.83
C GLN A 58 2.99 7.83 -26.52
N GLN A 59 2.50 6.59 -26.52
CA GLN A 59 1.10 6.29 -26.16
C GLN A 59 0.85 6.53 -24.67
N MET A 60 1.78 6.15 -23.79
CA MET A 60 1.70 6.45 -22.35
C MET A 60 1.60 7.95 -22.11
N LYS A 61 2.48 8.75 -22.74
CA LYS A 61 2.46 10.21 -22.62
C LYS A 61 1.16 10.85 -23.09
N LYS A 62 0.48 10.29 -24.10
CA LYS A 62 -0.85 10.77 -24.51
C LYS A 62 -1.89 10.58 -23.40
N ILE A 63 -1.85 9.45 -22.70
CA ILE A 63 -2.73 9.21 -21.56
C ILE A 63 -2.35 10.17 -20.41
N GLU A 64 -1.07 10.28 -20.09
CA GLU A 64 -0.55 11.14 -19.01
C GLU A 64 -0.84 12.62 -19.24
N SER A 65 -0.81 13.10 -20.48
CA SER A 65 -1.08 14.50 -20.82
C SER A 65 -2.49 14.98 -20.45
N LYS A 66 -3.42 14.04 -20.22
CA LYS A 66 -4.81 14.30 -19.84
C LYS A 66 -5.06 14.12 -18.35
N ILE A 67 -4.05 13.71 -17.58
CA ILE A 67 -4.13 13.60 -16.13
C ILE A 67 -4.03 14.99 -15.53
N ASN A 68 -4.99 15.35 -14.69
CA ASN A 68 -4.92 16.59 -13.95
C ASN A 68 -3.81 16.49 -12.88
N PRO A 69 -2.85 17.42 -12.83
CA PRO A 69 -1.77 17.38 -11.84
C PRO A 69 -2.26 17.51 -10.38
N LYS A 70 -3.50 17.93 -10.16
CA LYS A 70 -4.14 18.01 -8.83
C LYS A 70 -4.88 16.75 -8.43
N TRP A 71 -5.04 15.77 -9.33
CA TRP A 71 -5.67 14.52 -8.96
C TRP A 71 -4.84 13.77 -7.93
N ASP A 72 -5.52 13.23 -6.93
CA ASP A 72 -4.93 12.28 -6.00
C ASP A 72 -4.72 10.91 -6.68
N ASP A 73 -4.06 9.98 -5.98
CA ASP A 73 -3.62 8.74 -6.59
C ASP A 73 -4.79 7.82 -7.02
N ILE A 74 -5.95 7.87 -6.35
CA ILE A 74 -7.13 7.09 -6.78
C ILE A 74 -7.78 7.69 -8.02
N GLN A 75 -7.84 9.02 -8.14
CA GLN A 75 -8.34 9.69 -9.34
C GLN A 75 -7.46 9.37 -10.55
N LYS A 76 -6.13 9.47 -10.41
CA LYS A 76 -5.17 9.08 -11.46
C LYS A 76 -5.34 7.60 -11.85
N SER A 77 -5.41 6.72 -10.86
CA SER A 77 -5.54 5.27 -11.07
C SER A 77 -6.85 4.91 -11.79
N LYS A 78 -7.98 5.48 -11.36
CA LYS A 78 -9.30 5.25 -11.97
C LYS A 78 -9.35 5.79 -13.40
N TYR A 79 -8.76 6.97 -13.65
CA TYR A 79 -8.68 7.53 -15.00
C TYR A 79 -7.90 6.60 -15.95
N ILE A 80 -6.69 6.19 -15.54
CA ILE A 80 -5.85 5.29 -16.34
C ILE A 80 -6.57 3.96 -16.57
N PHE A 81 -7.18 3.39 -15.53
CA PHE A 81 -7.98 2.15 -15.63
C PHE A 81 -9.09 2.27 -16.67
N MET A 82 -9.88 3.36 -16.61
CA MET A 82 -10.96 3.63 -17.54
C MET A 82 -10.45 3.77 -18.98
N VAL A 83 -9.40 4.58 -19.20
CA VAL A 83 -8.87 4.85 -20.54
C VAL A 83 -8.30 3.58 -21.16
N LEU A 84 -7.50 2.82 -20.41
CA LEU A 84 -6.92 1.58 -20.89
C LEU A 84 -8.00 0.56 -21.24
N GLY A 85 -9.01 0.39 -20.37
CA GLY A 85 -10.11 -0.55 -20.59
C GLY A 85 -10.93 -0.24 -21.84
N LYS A 86 -11.07 1.04 -22.21
CA LYS A 86 -11.74 1.48 -23.45
C LYS A 86 -10.85 1.41 -24.70
N SER A 87 -9.54 1.45 -24.52
CA SER A 87 -8.58 1.56 -25.64
C SER A 87 -8.04 0.23 -26.14
N MET A 88 -8.26 -0.86 -25.41
CA MET A 88 -7.72 -2.18 -25.73
C MET A 88 -8.82 -3.24 -25.68
N GLU A 89 -8.63 -4.28 -26.48
CA GLU A 89 -9.47 -5.47 -26.54
C GLU A 89 -8.71 -6.73 -26.11
N TYR A 90 -9.44 -7.74 -25.63
CA TYR A 90 -8.83 -9.02 -25.28
C TYR A 90 -8.49 -9.84 -26.53
N GLU A 91 -7.29 -10.42 -26.60
CA GLU A 91 -6.94 -11.39 -27.63
C GLU A 91 -7.37 -12.80 -27.21
N TYR A 92 -8.44 -13.30 -27.84
CA TYR A 92 -8.98 -14.64 -27.55
C TYR A 92 -8.26 -15.76 -28.32
N ASP A 93 -7.59 -15.44 -29.43
CA ASP A 93 -6.90 -16.44 -30.25
C ASP A 93 -5.56 -16.84 -29.61
N LYS A 94 -5.61 -17.94 -28.84
CA LYS A 94 -4.45 -18.52 -28.14
C LYS A 94 -3.28 -18.82 -29.07
N SER A 95 -3.52 -19.07 -30.36
CA SER A 95 -2.45 -19.34 -31.33
C SER A 95 -1.54 -18.12 -31.56
N LYS A 96 -2.06 -16.91 -31.30
CA LYS A 96 -1.32 -15.65 -31.51
C LYS A 96 -0.58 -15.15 -30.28
N TYR A 97 -0.72 -15.81 -29.12
CA TYR A 97 -0.17 -15.31 -27.85
C TYR A 97 1.35 -15.15 -27.89
N VAL A 98 2.04 -16.11 -28.52
CA VAL A 98 3.50 -16.11 -28.65
C VAL A 98 3.99 -15.16 -29.74
N SER A 99 3.33 -15.15 -30.90
CA SER A 99 3.76 -14.38 -32.07
C SER A 99 3.37 -12.90 -31.99
N GLY A 100 2.26 -12.57 -31.35
CA GLY A 100 1.70 -11.21 -31.32
C GLY A 100 2.08 -10.37 -30.11
N ASN A 101 2.91 -10.89 -29.19
CA ASN A 101 3.41 -10.16 -28.02
C ASN A 101 2.30 -9.57 -27.10
N TYR A 102 1.09 -10.15 -27.11
CA TYR A 102 -0.06 -9.66 -26.34
C TYR A 102 0.09 -9.70 -24.81
N SER A 103 1.19 -10.28 -24.32
CA SER A 103 1.51 -10.34 -22.91
C SER A 103 2.34 -9.14 -22.43
N ASN A 104 2.68 -8.18 -23.28
CA ASN A 104 3.61 -7.12 -22.90
C ASN A 104 3.09 -5.70 -23.22
N LEU A 105 3.96 -4.70 -23.17
CA LEU A 105 3.58 -3.30 -23.33
C LEU A 105 3.14 -2.94 -24.76
N THR A 106 3.34 -3.81 -25.76
CA THR A 106 2.90 -3.53 -27.15
C THR A 106 1.39 -3.43 -27.30
N GLY A 107 0.61 -3.89 -26.30
CA GLY A 107 -0.84 -3.68 -26.26
C GLY A 107 -1.26 -2.22 -26.40
N LEU A 108 -0.43 -1.28 -25.93
CA LEU A 108 -0.65 0.16 -26.10
C LEU A 108 -0.55 0.63 -27.56
N ILE A 109 0.15 -0.11 -28.41
CA ILE A 109 0.29 0.16 -29.85
C ILE A 109 -0.76 -0.62 -30.63
N THR A 110 -0.94 -1.90 -30.33
CA THR A 110 -1.79 -2.81 -31.10
C THR A 110 -3.27 -2.70 -30.75
N GLY A 111 -3.61 -2.11 -29.61
CA GLY A 111 -4.97 -2.09 -29.08
C GLY A 111 -5.44 -3.46 -28.59
N LYS A 112 -4.53 -4.43 -28.42
CA LYS A 112 -4.86 -5.81 -28.03
C LYS A 112 -3.89 -6.36 -27.01
N ALA A 113 -4.41 -7.03 -26.00
CA ALA A 113 -3.61 -7.69 -24.97
C ALA A 113 -4.35 -8.90 -24.39
N ILE A 114 -3.61 -9.79 -23.71
CA ILE A 114 -4.18 -10.78 -22.79
C ILE A 114 -4.01 -10.30 -21.35
N CYS A 115 -4.51 -11.05 -20.36
CA CYS A 115 -4.47 -10.66 -18.94
C CYS A 115 -3.08 -10.20 -18.48
N ALA A 116 -2.06 -10.94 -18.90
CA ALA A 116 -0.66 -10.66 -18.61
C ALA A 116 -0.17 -9.31 -19.20
N GLY A 117 -0.66 -8.92 -20.38
CA GLY A 117 -0.36 -7.63 -21.00
C GLY A 117 -1.11 -6.48 -20.34
N TYR A 118 -2.41 -6.64 -20.08
CA TYR A 118 -3.22 -5.68 -19.33
C TYR A 118 -2.58 -5.32 -17.99
N SER A 119 -2.21 -6.34 -17.21
CA SER A 119 -1.65 -6.13 -15.88
C SER A 119 -0.25 -5.51 -15.91
N LEU A 120 0.54 -5.81 -16.96
CA LEU A 120 1.85 -5.19 -17.11
C LEU A 120 1.73 -3.71 -17.51
N ILE A 121 0.81 -3.39 -18.44
CA ILE A 121 0.55 -2.02 -18.87
C ILE A 121 -0.01 -1.17 -17.72
N PHE A 122 -0.99 -1.68 -16.97
CA PHE A 122 -1.55 -0.94 -15.84
C PHE A 122 -0.49 -0.66 -14.77
N LYS A 123 0.30 -1.68 -14.40
CA LYS A 123 1.43 -1.50 -13.48
C LYS A 123 2.40 -0.43 -13.99
N GLU A 124 2.81 -0.53 -15.24
CA GLU A 124 3.76 0.40 -15.85
C GLU A 124 3.25 1.84 -15.82
N MET A 125 1.96 2.05 -16.08
CA MET A 125 1.33 3.38 -15.92
C MET A 125 1.34 3.85 -14.47
N MET A 126 1.09 2.97 -13.49
CA MET A 126 1.16 3.35 -12.05
C MET A 126 2.58 3.75 -11.64
N ASP A 127 3.59 2.99 -12.07
CA ASP A 127 5.01 3.29 -11.83
C ASP A 127 5.38 4.68 -12.34
N ARG A 128 4.94 5.02 -13.56
CA ARG A 128 5.20 6.35 -14.14
C ARG A 128 4.57 7.47 -13.31
N GLN A 129 3.41 7.21 -12.71
CA GLN A 129 2.73 8.13 -11.80
C GLN A 129 3.28 8.10 -10.36
N GLY A 130 4.25 7.24 -10.03
CA GLY A 130 4.76 7.09 -8.67
C GLY A 130 3.78 6.41 -7.71
N ILE A 131 2.80 5.67 -8.24
CA ILE A 131 1.76 4.99 -7.49
C ILE A 131 2.16 3.52 -7.30
N GLN A 132 2.11 3.03 -6.07
CA GLN A 132 2.50 1.66 -5.77
C GLN A 132 1.49 0.66 -6.33
N CYS A 133 1.97 -0.25 -7.18
CA CYS A 133 1.15 -1.25 -7.85
C CYS A 133 1.96 -2.52 -8.12
N ASP A 134 1.43 -3.65 -7.67
CA ASP A 134 2.05 -4.94 -7.91
C ASP A 134 1.40 -5.65 -9.10
N TYR A 135 2.22 -6.43 -9.80
CA TYR A 135 1.77 -7.39 -10.80
C TYR A 135 1.62 -8.76 -10.12
N MET A 136 0.43 -9.34 -10.20
CA MET A 136 0.08 -10.63 -9.59
C MET A 136 -0.24 -11.67 -10.65
N ARG A 137 -0.08 -12.94 -10.25
CA ARG A 137 -0.50 -14.08 -11.04
C ARG A 137 -1.19 -15.13 -10.18
N GLY A 138 -1.93 -15.96 -10.87
CA GLY A 138 -2.58 -17.10 -10.28
C GLY A 138 -3.54 -17.70 -11.26
N ILE A 139 -4.70 -18.04 -10.74
CA ILE A 139 -5.83 -18.52 -11.52
C ILE A 139 -7.05 -17.67 -11.22
N ALA A 140 -7.89 -17.47 -12.24
CA ALA A 140 -9.17 -16.84 -12.06
C ALA A 140 -10.28 -17.49 -12.90
N GLY A 141 -11.52 -17.36 -12.44
CA GLY A 141 -12.69 -17.87 -13.15
C GLY A 141 -13.81 -18.30 -12.21
N ASN A 142 -14.83 -18.91 -12.80
CA ASN A 142 -15.94 -19.51 -12.05
C ASN A 142 -15.64 -21.00 -11.76
N PRO A 143 -16.27 -21.61 -10.73
CA PRO A 143 -16.14 -23.04 -10.51
C PRO A 143 -16.46 -23.83 -11.78
N GLY A 144 -15.49 -24.60 -12.27
CA GLY A 144 -15.60 -25.38 -13.52
C GLY A 144 -14.97 -24.74 -14.76
N ASP A 145 -14.62 -23.46 -14.70
CA ASP A 145 -13.92 -22.74 -15.78
C ASP A 145 -12.87 -21.79 -15.18
N ILE A 146 -11.77 -22.38 -14.71
CA ILE A 146 -10.67 -21.68 -14.05
C ILE A 146 -9.46 -21.70 -14.98
N GLU A 147 -8.90 -20.53 -15.28
CA GLU A 147 -7.72 -20.41 -16.13
C GLU A 147 -6.60 -19.62 -15.46
N LYS A 148 -5.40 -19.70 -16.04
CA LYS A 148 -4.26 -18.86 -15.61
C LYS A 148 -4.61 -17.40 -15.84
N HIS A 149 -4.41 -16.58 -14.82
CA HIS A 149 -4.76 -15.17 -14.86
C HIS A 149 -3.65 -14.28 -14.28
N ALA A 150 -3.70 -13.01 -14.66
CA ALA A 150 -2.87 -11.96 -14.10
C ALA A 150 -3.74 -10.74 -13.81
N TRP A 151 -3.45 -10.08 -12.70
CA TRP A 151 -4.16 -8.89 -12.23
C TRP A 151 -3.16 -7.97 -11.50
N ASN A 152 -3.65 -6.87 -10.97
CA ASN A 152 -2.84 -5.92 -10.21
C ASN A 152 -3.34 -5.76 -8.78
N VAL A 153 -2.43 -5.31 -7.91
CA VAL A 153 -2.76 -4.90 -6.56
C VAL A 153 -2.29 -3.48 -6.37
N LEU A 154 -3.24 -2.57 -6.33
CA LEU A 154 -3.02 -1.15 -6.14
C LEU A 154 -2.91 -0.86 -4.64
N LYS A 155 -1.84 -0.21 -4.22
CA LYS A 155 -1.60 0.16 -2.83
C LYS A 155 -1.80 1.66 -2.70
N LEU A 156 -2.87 2.05 -2.01
CA LEU A 156 -3.20 3.44 -1.74
C LEU A 156 -3.27 3.64 -0.24
N TYR A 157 -2.30 4.37 0.31
CA TYR A 157 -2.21 4.67 1.75
C TYR A 157 -2.15 3.39 2.61
N ASP A 158 -3.23 3.05 3.31
CA ASP A 158 -3.40 1.87 4.14
C ASP A 158 -4.29 0.79 3.48
N LYS A 159 -4.62 0.95 2.20
CA LYS A 159 -5.52 0.07 1.45
C LYS A 159 -4.77 -0.72 0.39
N ILE A 160 -5.07 -2.01 0.34
CA ILE A 160 -4.56 -2.98 -0.63
C ILE A 160 -5.72 -3.39 -1.53
N ILE A 161 -5.79 -2.83 -2.73
CA ILE A 161 -6.97 -2.88 -3.58
C ILE A 161 -6.71 -3.79 -4.79
N PRO A 162 -7.51 -4.85 -5.01
CA PRO A 162 -7.37 -5.70 -6.17
C PRO A 162 -7.94 -5.02 -7.41
N ILE A 163 -7.19 -5.06 -8.52
CA ILE A 163 -7.56 -4.42 -9.79
C ILE A 163 -7.51 -5.46 -10.91
N ASP A 164 -8.62 -5.65 -11.61
CA ASP A 164 -8.69 -6.48 -12.81
C ASP A 164 -9.15 -5.67 -14.03
N LEU A 165 -8.16 -5.12 -14.73
CA LEU A 165 -8.39 -4.35 -15.95
C LEU A 165 -8.89 -5.22 -17.12
N THR A 166 -8.53 -6.50 -17.11
CA THR A 166 -8.89 -7.45 -18.17
C THR A 166 -10.40 -7.69 -18.17
N TRP A 167 -10.95 -8.03 -17.00
CA TRP A 167 -12.37 -8.30 -16.85
C TRP A 167 -13.21 -7.03 -16.99
N TYR A 168 -12.67 -5.86 -16.62
CA TYR A 168 -13.30 -4.57 -16.94
C TYR A 168 -13.40 -4.31 -18.44
N SER A 169 -12.31 -4.47 -19.18
CA SER A 169 -12.31 -4.32 -20.65
C SER A 169 -13.30 -5.29 -21.32
N ALA A 170 -13.28 -6.57 -20.92
CA ALA A 170 -14.22 -7.56 -21.45
C ALA A 170 -15.70 -7.17 -21.17
N ASN A 171 -16.00 -6.66 -19.98
CA ASN A 171 -17.34 -6.20 -19.62
C ASN A 171 -17.80 -4.97 -20.43
N LEU A 172 -16.89 -4.05 -20.74
CA LEU A 172 -17.20 -2.89 -21.59
C LEU A 172 -17.67 -3.33 -22.99
N GLN A 173 -17.09 -4.39 -23.55
CA GLN A 173 -17.44 -4.90 -24.88
C GLN A 173 -18.86 -5.48 -24.94
N ILE A 174 -19.39 -5.99 -23.83
CA ILE A 174 -20.78 -6.47 -23.72
C ILE A 174 -21.73 -5.41 -23.14
N GLY A 175 -21.31 -4.14 -23.11
CA GLY A 175 -22.14 -2.99 -22.74
C GLY A 175 -22.20 -2.65 -21.24
N THR A 176 -21.40 -3.31 -20.40
CA THR A 176 -21.36 -3.05 -18.96
C THR A 176 -20.27 -2.03 -18.61
N GLN A 177 -20.65 -0.90 -18.02
CA GLN A 177 -19.73 0.19 -17.64
C GLN A 177 -19.46 0.28 -16.14
N ASP A 178 -19.77 -0.77 -15.37
CA ASP A 178 -19.50 -0.77 -13.93
C ASP A 178 -17.98 -0.80 -13.64
N PHE A 179 -17.58 -0.18 -12.53
CA PHE A 179 -16.20 -0.16 -12.07
C PHE A 179 -15.93 -1.24 -11.00
N LYS A 180 -16.68 -2.34 -10.97
CA LYS A 180 -16.54 -3.32 -9.87
C LYS A 180 -15.13 -3.94 -9.83
N TYR A 181 -14.50 -4.11 -10.98
CA TYR A 181 -13.12 -4.62 -11.08
C TYR A 181 -12.04 -3.59 -10.75
N PHE A 182 -12.44 -2.37 -10.39
CA PHE A 182 -11.59 -1.38 -9.73
C PHE A 182 -11.77 -1.48 -8.21
N GLY A 183 -11.56 -2.69 -7.66
CA GLY A 183 -11.52 -2.91 -6.22
C GLY A 183 -12.85 -3.11 -5.48
N ALA A 184 -13.99 -3.17 -6.17
CA ALA A 184 -15.31 -3.26 -5.54
C ALA A 184 -16.05 -4.60 -5.77
N ASP A 185 -15.41 -5.58 -6.41
CA ASP A 185 -15.99 -6.90 -6.64
C ASP A 185 -15.95 -7.75 -5.36
N SER A 186 -17.11 -7.96 -4.74
CA SER A 186 -17.27 -8.80 -3.55
C SER A 186 -16.96 -10.28 -3.80
N ASN A 187 -16.96 -10.73 -5.05
CA ASN A 187 -16.63 -12.11 -5.41
C ASN A 187 -15.16 -12.29 -5.76
N PHE A 188 -14.33 -11.23 -5.72
CA PHE A 188 -12.92 -11.30 -6.11
C PHE A 188 -12.17 -12.46 -5.42
N PHE A 189 -12.36 -12.62 -4.11
CA PHE A 189 -11.71 -13.69 -3.33
C PHE A 189 -12.15 -15.12 -3.70
N LYS A 190 -13.34 -15.27 -4.29
CA LYS A 190 -13.86 -16.56 -4.72
C LYS A 190 -13.37 -16.90 -6.13
N SER A 191 -13.23 -15.86 -6.95
CA SER A 191 -12.89 -15.99 -8.36
C SER A 191 -11.41 -15.87 -8.65
N HIS A 192 -10.58 -15.40 -7.71
CA HIS A 192 -9.13 -15.22 -7.88
C HIS A 192 -8.34 -15.92 -6.78
N LEU A 193 -7.41 -16.78 -7.20
CA LEU A 193 -6.49 -17.48 -6.30
C LEU A 193 -5.06 -17.22 -6.77
N THR A 194 -4.23 -16.64 -5.89
CA THR A 194 -2.84 -16.30 -6.22
C THR A 194 -1.95 -17.55 -6.26
N ASP A 195 -0.95 -17.55 -7.15
CA ASP A 195 0.07 -18.60 -7.18
C ASP A 195 0.79 -18.72 -5.82
N ASN A 196 1.28 -19.92 -5.47
CA ASN A 196 1.91 -20.14 -4.16
C ASN A 196 3.18 -19.31 -3.92
N ASP A 197 3.82 -18.84 -4.99
CA ASP A 197 5.04 -18.03 -4.94
C ASP A 197 4.74 -16.52 -5.06
N GLU A 198 3.47 -16.14 -4.99
CA GLU A 198 3.00 -14.78 -4.98
C GLU A 198 2.65 -14.30 -3.57
N ILE A 199 2.62 -12.98 -3.44
CA ILE A 199 2.25 -12.30 -2.20
C ILE A 199 0.79 -12.61 -1.87
N LYS A 200 0.54 -13.12 -0.66
CA LYS A 200 -0.81 -13.25 -0.13
C LYS A 200 -1.23 -11.93 0.52
N TYR A 201 -2.12 -11.22 -0.16
CA TYR A 201 -2.67 -9.95 0.30
C TYR A 201 -3.99 -10.12 1.04
N ASN A 202 -4.17 -9.34 2.11
CA ASN A 202 -5.47 -9.11 2.71
C ASN A 202 -6.11 -7.91 2.03
N TYR A 203 -6.93 -8.16 1.01
CA TYR A 203 -7.51 -7.08 0.21
C TYR A 203 -8.53 -6.24 0.98
N ASN A 204 -8.49 -4.94 0.72
CA ASN A 204 -9.51 -3.97 1.12
C ASN A 204 -10.44 -3.72 -0.07
N LEU A 205 -11.62 -4.35 -0.06
CA LEU A 205 -12.64 -4.04 -1.05
C LEU A 205 -13.24 -2.66 -0.79
N LEU A 206 -13.34 -1.87 -1.85
CA LEU A 206 -13.96 -0.56 -1.85
C LEU A 206 -15.46 -0.69 -2.03
N ARG A 207 -16.22 0.25 -1.47
CA ARG A 207 -17.67 0.29 -1.72
C ARG A 207 -17.90 0.78 -3.15
N LYS A 208 -18.87 0.20 -3.84
CA LYS A 208 -19.23 0.61 -5.20
C LYS A 208 -19.54 2.12 -5.29
N GLN A 209 -20.30 2.63 -4.33
CA GLN A 209 -20.65 4.05 -4.23
C GLN A 209 -19.43 4.96 -4.08
N ASP A 210 -18.40 4.52 -3.34
CA ASP A 210 -17.17 5.29 -3.17
C ASP A 210 -16.42 5.39 -4.50
N ILE A 211 -16.34 4.28 -5.25
CA ILE A 211 -15.73 4.27 -6.57
C ILE A 211 -16.51 5.15 -7.55
N GLU A 212 -17.84 5.08 -7.54
CA GLU A 212 -18.70 5.93 -8.37
C GLU A 212 -18.51 7.41 -8.04
N ALA A 213 -18.32 7.76 -6.77
CA ALA A 213 -18.05 9.11 -6.29
C ALA A 213 -16.65 9.66 -6.66
N VAL A 214 -15.70 8.81 -7.08
CA VAL A 214 -14.39 9.28 -7.57
C VAL A 214 -14.59 10.07 -8.85
N ASP A 215 -14.58 11.39 -8.73
CA ASP A 215 -14.65 12.31 -9.84
C ASP A 215 -13.30 12.37 -10.58
N ILE A 216 -13.35 12.07 -11.87
CA ILE A 216 -12.22 12.16 -12.80
C ILE A 216 -12.51 13.19 -13.91
N SER A 217 -13.43 14.11 -13.65
CA SER A 217 -13.64 15.31 -14.46
C SER A 217 -12.64 16.41 -14.06
N ASN A 218 -12.51 17.42 -14.91
CA ASN A 218 -11.74 18.63 -14.62
C ASN A 218 -12.63 19.78 -14.12
N GLU A 219 -13.85 19.47 -13.67
CA GLU A 219 -14.84 20.47 -13.25
C GLU A 219 -14.56 20.95 -11.83
N LYS A 220 -14.74 22.26 -11.60
CA LYS A 220 -14.69 22.81 -10.25
C LYS A 220 -15.99 22.50 -9.52
N ARG A 221 -15.87 21.92 -8.33
CA ARG A 221 -17.00 21.62 -7.44
C ARG A 221 -16.95 22.46 -6.18
N ASP A 222 -18.12 22.76 -5.63
CA ASP A 222 -18.21 23.35 -4.30
C ASP A 222 -17.82 22.32 -3.22
N LYS A 223 -17.19 22.76 -2.11
CA LYS A 223 -16.76 21.84 -1.03
C LYS A 223 -17.91 21.03 -0.42
N SER A 224 -19.13 21.57 -0.42
CA SER A 224 -20.34 20.87 0.05
C SER A 224 -20.72 19.67 -0.82
N GLN A 225 -20.25 19.63 -2.07
CA GLN A 225 -20.47 18.54 -3.01
C GLN A 225 -19.41 17.44 -2.91
N ILE A 226 -18.36 17.65 -2.11
CA ILE A 226 -17.29 16.67 -1.92
C ILE A 226 -17.74 15.65 -0.87
N SER A 227 -17.76 14.38 -1.27
CA SER A 227 -18.17 13.28 -0.39
C SER A 227 -17.19 13.10 0.78
N GLU A 228 -17.68 12.56 1.90
CA GLU A 228 -16.82 12.26 3.06
C GLU A 228 -15.68 11.29 2.71
N TRP A 229 -15.89 10.41 1.74
CA TRP A 229 -14.86 9.50 1.27
C TRP A 229 -13.76 10.24 0.49
N GLU A 230 -14.11 11.15 -0.42
CA GLU A 230 -13.14 11.95 -1.17
C GLU A 230 -12.33 12.84 -0.24
N LYS A 231 -12.96 13.38 0.81
CA LYS A 231 -12.25 14.13 1.86
C LYS A 231 -11.22 13.26 2.57
N ARG A 232 -11.59 12.08 3.06
CA ARG A 232 -10.64 11.16 3.73
C ARG A 232 -9.48 10.79 2.80
N ASN A 233 -9.78 10.50 1.53
CA ASN A 233 -8.78 10.19 0.53
C ASN A 233 -7.80 11.36 0.31
N ALA A 234 -8.30 12.59 0.20
CA ALA A 234 -7.47 13.79 0.08
C ALA A 234 -6.57 14.02 1.30
N MET A 235 -7.07 13.73 2.51
CA MET A 235 -6.27 13.81 3.74
C MET A 235 -5.18 12.75 3.77
N ASP A 236 -5.52 11.49 3.48
CA ASP A 236 -4.56 10.37 3.46
C ASP A 236 -3.48 10.63 2.40
N PHE A 237 -3.87 11.13 1.22
CA PHE A 237 -2.97 11.59 0.17
C PHE A 237 -1.99 12.66 0.64
N ALA A 238 -2.51 13.76 1.19
CA ALA A 238 -1.68 14.87 1.61
C ALA A 238 -0.75 14.48 2.77
N PHE A 239 -1.23 13.62 3.68
CA PHE A 239 -0.42 13.08 4.76
C PHE A 239 0.73 12.23 4.22
N GLU A 240 0.45 11.25 3.36
CA GLU A 240 1.47 10.33 2.83
C GLU A 240 2.53 11.09 2.04
N LYS A 241 2.16 11.98 1.12
CA LYS A 241 3.12 12.74 0.32
C LYS A 241 3.97 13.67 1.19
N THR A 242 3.37 14.32 2.19
CA THR A 242 4.12 15.18 3.12
C THR A 242 5.07 14.36 3.99
N PHE A 243 4.61 13.20 4.48
CA PHE A 243 5.44 12.27 5.27
C PHE A 243 6.61 11.71 4.46
N LYS A 244 6.37 11.21 3.25
CA LYS A 244 7.44 10.67 2.38
C LYS A 244 8.50 11.72 2.08
N LYS A 245 8.12 12.97 1.79
CA LYS A 245 9.07 14.07 1.61
C LYS A 245 9.88 14.34 2.88
N GLY A 246 9.23 14.43 4.03
CA GLY A 246 9.92 14.64 5.31
C GLY A 246 10.91 13.51 5.61
N GLN A 247 10.50 12.26 5.37
CA GLN A 247 11.32 11.07 5.60
C GLN A 247 12.60 11.11 4.76
N GLN A 248 12.51 11.54 3.49
CA GLN A 248 13.67 11.71 2.61
C GLN A 248 14.60 12.84 3.08
N MET A 249 14.04 13.92 3.63
CA MET A 249 14.83 15.09 4.03
C MET A 249 15.53 14.93 5.38
N PHE A 250 14.89 14.27 6.36
CA PHE A 250 15.40 14.26 7.74
C PHE A 250 15.11 12.96 8.52
N GLY A 251 14.63 11.90 7.86
CA GLY A 251 14.41 10.58 8.45
C GLY A 251 13.07 10.42 9.18
N THR A 252 12.68 9.18 9.45
CA THR A 252 11.34 8.81 9.94
C THR A 252 10.98 9.46 11.29
N GLU A 253 11.86 9.38 12.29
CA GLU A 253 11.57 9.82 13.66
C GLU A 253 11.30 11.33 13.72
N LYS A 254 12.18 12.14 13.12
CA LYS A 254 12.00 13.59 13.01
C LYS A 254 10.75 13.93 12.17
N THR A 255 10.38 13.09 11.19
CA THR A 255 9.16 13.26 10.37
C THR A 255 7.89 13.10 11.16
N ILE A 256 7.84 12.15 12.11
CA ILE A 256 6.68 12.01 13.00
C ILE A 256 6.43 13.32 13.76
N GLU A 257 7.47 13.90 14.36
CA GLU A 257 7.33 15.14 15.12
C GLU A 257 7.01 16.35 14.22
N TYR A 258 7.62 16.42 13.05
CA TYR A 258 7.28 17.41 12.03
C TYR A 258 5.79 17.34 11.65
N MET A 259 5.27 16.13 11.39
CA MET A 259 3.86 15.94 11.00
C MET A 259 2.88 16.36 12.10
N LYS A 260 3.18 16.08 13.37
CA LYS A 260 2.35 16.55 14.49
C LYS A 260 2.27 18.08 14.52
N ASN A 261 3.42 18.74 14.40
CA ASN A 261 3.49 20.20 14.37
C ASN A 261 2.78 20.79 13.14
N CYS A 262 2.91 20.15 11.97
CA CYS A 262 2.19 20.53 10.76
C CYS A 262 0.68 20.48 10.97
N LEU A 263 0.14 19.36 11.48
CA LEU A 263 -1.29 19.23 11.73
C LEU A 263 -1.77 20.22 12.79
N LYS A 264 -1.02 20.41 13.88
CA LYS A 264 -1.35 21.41 14.92
C LYS A 264 -1.51 22.79 14.31
N ARG A 265 -0.53 23.24 13.53
CA ARG A 265 -0.57 24.55 12.84
C ARG A 265 -1.66 24.65 11.79
N TYR A 266 -1.96 23.58 11.05
CA TYR A 266 -3.09 23.60 10.13
C TYR A 266 -4.41 23.82 10.89
N ILE A 267 -4.59 23.15 12.03
CA ILE A 267 -5.82 23.22 12.83
C ILE A 267 -5.96 24.58 13.52
N THR A 268 -4.88 25.10 14.10
CA THR A 268 -4.93 26.34 14.89
C THR A 268 -4.80 27.61 14.04
N GLU A 269 -4.03 27.57 12.96
CA GLU A 269 -3.72 28.75 12.12
C GLU A 269 -4.41 28.70 10.75
N GLY A 270 -5.01 27.56 10.35
CA GLY A 270 -5.48 27.36 8.97
C GLY A 270 -4.35 27.27 7.94
N ASN A 271 -3.11 27.05 8.38
CA ASN A 271 -1.94 27.17 7.52
C ASN A 271 -1.74 25.95 6.62
N VAL A 272 -2.31 25.98 5.42
CA VAL A 272 -2.16 24.91 4.41
C VAL A 272 -0.73 24.73 3.90
N ARG A 273 0.18 25.69 4.12
CA ARG A 273 1.57 25.61 3.62
C ARG A 273 2.39 24.53 4.32
N VAL A 274 1.89 23.98 5.42
CA VAL A 274 2.50 22.85 6.13
C VAL A 274 2.51 21.56 5.30
N PHE A 275 1.57 21.40 4.36
CA PHE A 275 1.52 20.27 3.44
C PHE A 275 2.42 20.50 2.23
N THR A 276 3.02 19.43 1.70
CA THR A 276 3.88 19.51 0.50
C THR A 276 3.08 19.93 -0.75
N ARG A 277 3.75 20.60 -1.68
CA ARG A 277 3.20 20.87 -3.03
C ARG A 277 3.34 19.68 -3.97
N ASP A 278 4.12 18.67 -3.59
CA ASP A 278 4.42 17.53 -4.44
C ASP A 278 3.12 16.82 -4.83
N GLU A 279 3.00 16.53 -6.12
CA GLU A 279 1.89 15.77 -6.70
C GLU A 279 0.48 16.34 -6.41
N GLY A 280 0.37 17.63 -6.05
CA GLY A 280 -0.92 18.26 -5.75
C GLY A 280 -1.45 18.01 -4.34
N ALA A 281 -0.64 17.49 -3.41
CA ALA A 281 -1.05 17.20 -2.03
C ALA A 281 -1.67 18.41 -1.31
N ARG A 282 -1.02 19.57 -1.35
CA ARG A 282 -1.56 20.81 -0.78
C ARG A 282 -2.84 21.27 -1.47
N ASP A 283 -2.90 21.17 -2.80
CA ASP A 283 -4.07 21.61 -3.57
C ASP A 283 -5.30 20.77 -3.18
N ASN A 284 -5.13 19.47 -2.95
CA ASN A 284 -6.19 18.59 -2.46
C ASN A 284 -6.75 19.05 -1.11
N ILE A 285 -5.89 19.45 -0.16
CA ILE A 285 -6.36 20.01 1.12
C ILE A 285 -7.11 21.32 0.89
N VAL A 286 -6.56 22.22 0.08
CA VAL A 286 -7.18 23.53 -0.20
C VAL A 286 -8.55 23.39 -0.86
N GLU A 287 -8.68 22.48 -1.82
CA GLU A 287 -9.88 22.32 -2.64
C GLU A 287 -10.96 21.46 -1.97
N LYS A 288 -10.58 20.44 -1.20
CA LYS A 288 -11.55 19.43 -0.69
C LYS A 288 -11.83 19.54 0.81
N ILE A 289 -10.92 20.11 1.60
CA ILE A 289 -10.91 19.96 3.07
C ILE A 289 -11.12 21.28 3.82
N THR A 290 -11.80 21.22 4.96
CA THR A 290 -11.83 22.28 5.98
C THR A 290 -11.07 21.87 7.24
N VAL A 291 -10.79 22.81 8.14
CA VAL A 291 -10.21 22.49 9.46
C VAL A 291 -11.14 21.56 10.25
N ASP A 292 -12.45 21.79 10.17
CA ASP A 292 -13.44 20.99 10.88
C ASP A 292 -13.49 19.54 10.38
N ASP A 293 -13.35 19.32 9.08
CA ASP A 293 -13.25 17.96 8.52
C ASP A 293 -12.01 17.23 9.08
N MET A 294 -10.87 17.92 9.19
CA MET A 294 -9.63 17.34 9.73
C MET A 294 -9.78 16.97 11.21
N ILE A 295 -10.35 17.86 12.02
CA ILE A 295 -10.60 17.60 13.45
C ILE A 295 -11.55 16.42 13.61
N LYS A 296 -12.65 16.40 12.85
CA LYS A 296 -13.62 15.30 12.83
C LYS A 296 -12.92 13.98 12.51
N TYR A 297 -12.12 13.94 11.45
CA TYR A 297 -11.44 12.71 11.05
C TYR A 297 -10.45 12.17 12.08
N MET A 298 -9.64 13.03 12.69
CA MET A 298 -8.74 12.61 13.76
C MET A 298 -9.52 12.15 15.00
N SER A 299 -10.65 12.79 15.30
CA SER A 299 -11.50 12.41 16.43
C SER A 299 -12.15 11.05 16.22
N GLU A 300 -12.65 10.76 15.01
CA GLU A 300 -13.15 9.43 14.63
C GLU A 300 -12.06 8.35 14.73
N ASN A 301 -10.85 8.64 14.21
CA ASN A 301 -9.72 7.73 14.34
C ASN A 301 -9.36 7.48 15.81
N TYR A 302 -9.37 8.53 16.63
CA TYR A 302 -9.10 8.44 18.06
C TYR A 302 -10.13 7.58 18.79
N VAL A 303 -11.43 7.81 18.56
CA VAL A 303 -12.51 7.00 19.15
C VAL A 303 -12.39 5.54 18.72
N SER A 304 -12.13 5.28 17.43
CA SER A 304 -11.91 3.92 16.92
C SER A 304 -10.72 3.24 17.60
N ASN A 305 -9.61 3.94 17.79
CA ASN A 305 -8.45 3.38 18.50
C ASN A 305 -8.70 3.19 20.01
N CYS A 306 -9.58 3.99 20.63
CA CYS A 306 -10.03 3.76 22.01
C CYS A 306 -10.84 2.46 22.11
N THR A 307 -11.79 2.21 21.20
CA THR A 307 -12.62 1.01 21.23
C THR A 307 -11.83 -0.26 20.89
N LEU A 308 -10.74 -0.13 20.14
CA LEU A 308 -9.76 -1.19 19.91
C LEU A 308 -8.80 -1.41 21.08
N GLY A 309 -8.91 -0.63 22.17
CA GLY A 309 -8.06 -0.76 23.34
C GLY A 309 -6.60 -0.35 23.09
N LYS A 310 -6.34 0.51 22.10
CA LYS A 310 -4.98 0.98 21.76
C LYS A 310 -4.55 2.23 22.52
N ILE A 311 -5.50 2.92 23.16
CA ILE A 311 -5.27 4.21 23.82
C ILE A 311 -5.56 4.05 25.31
N HIS A 312 -4.58 4.41 26.13
CA HIS A 312 -4.65 4.34 27.59
C HIS A 312 -4.21 5.67 28.19
N ASN A 313 -5.07 6.69 28.08
CA ASN A 313 -4.87 8.01 28.68
C ASN A 313 -6.20 8.57 29.17
N VAL A 314 -6.17 9.70 29.90
CA VAL A 314 -7.38 10.30 30.49
C VAL A 314 -8.48 10.56 29.45
N LEU A 315 -8.12 11.09 28.28
CA LEU A 315 -9.10 11.36 27.23
C LEU A 315 -9.67 10.05 26.66
N GLY A 316 -8.83 9.05 26.46
CA GLY A 316 -9.20 7.74 25.93
C GLY A 316 -10.13 6.97 26.87
N ASP A 317 -9.83 6.94 28.17
CA ASP A 317 -10.67 6.29 29.17
C ASP A 317 -12.05 6.96 29.26
N SER A 318 -12.09 8.29 29.25
CA SER A 318 -13.34 9.04 29.26
C SER A 318 -14.12 8.90 27.95
N THR A 319 -13.41 8.77 26.84
CA THR A 319 -14.00 8.47 25.52
C THR A 319 -14.64 7.09 25.53
N LEU A 320 -13.94 6.06 25.99
CA LEU A 320 -14.46 4.68 26.04
C LEU A 320 -15.71 4.57 26.92
N LYS A 321 -15.72 5.22 28.09
CA LYS A 321 -16.92 5.31 28.94
C LYS A 321 -18.10 5.99 28.23
N THR A 322 -17.81 7.03 27.45
CA THR A 322 -18.81 7.75 26.66
C THR A 322 -19.34 6.87 25.52
N VAL A 323 -18.49 6.09 24.85
CA VAL A 323 -18.89 5.09 23.85
C VAL A 323 -19.81 4.04 24.49
N CYS A 324 -19.44 3.49 25.63
CA CYS A 324 -20.26 2.49 26.33
C CYS A 324 -21.66 3.02 26.71
N LYS A 325 -21.77 4.32 26.97
CA LYS A 325 -23.04 4.95 27.40
C LYS A 325 -23.92 5.40 26.23
N TYR A 326 -23.34 6.01 25.21
CA TYR A 326 -24.08 6.73 24.16
C TYR A 326 -23.73 6.28 22.73
N GLY A 327 -22.79 5.34 22.57
CA GLY A 327 -22.32 4.86 21.27
C GLY A 327 -21.17 5.68 20.68
N SER A 328 -20.53 5.13 19.64
CA SER A 328 -19.32 5.71 19.04
C SER A 328 -19.56 7.08 18.41
N ILE A 329 -20.65 7.25 17.65
CA ILE A 329 -20.98 8.52 16.97
C ILE A 329 -21.08 9.66 17.98
N HIS A 330 -21.76 9.45 19.12
CA HIS A 330 -21.86 10.46 20.17
C HIS A 330 -20.50 10.75 20.80
N ALA A 331 -19.67 9.73 21.01
CA ALA A 331 -18.32 9.92 21.54
C ALA A 331 -17.42 10.71 20.56
N GLU A 332 -17.55 10.48 19.26
CA GLU A 332 -16.86 11.23 18.20
C GLU A 332 -17.22 12.72 18.25
N GLU A 333 -18.51 13.03 18.39
CA GLU A 333 -18.98 14.40 18.58
C GLU A 333 -18.48 15.00 19.89
N ALA A 334 -18.41 14.20 20.97
CA ALA A 334 -17.92 14.65 22.27
C ALA A 334 -16.43 15.03 22.21
N VAL A 335 -15.59 14.17 21.63
CA VAL A 335 -14.16 14.42 21.42
C VAL A 335 -13.98 15.65 20.52
N THR A 336 -14.65 15.67 19.36
CA THR A 336 -14.59 16.80 18.40
C THR A 336 -14.96 18.12 19.06
N ARG A 337 -16.04 18.15 19.84
CA ARG A 337 -16.48 19.36 20.53
C ARG A 337 -15.46 19.81 21.58
N TYR A 338 -14.90 18.89 22.34
CA TYR A 338 -13.98 19.23 23.41
C TYR A 338 -12.66 19.76 22.89
N VAL A 339 -12.06 19.14 21.87
CA VAL A 339 -10.81 19.66 21.28
C VAL A 339 -11.00 21.03 20.62
N LYS A 340 -12.20 21.32 20.10
CA LYS A 340 -12.53 22.63 19.51
C LYS A 340 -12.82 23.72 20.55
N THR A 341 -13.48 23.37 21.65
CA THR A 341 -14.13 24.38 22.52
C THR A 341 -13.78 24.28 24.00
N GLY A 342 -13.13 23.20 24.44
CA GLY A 342 -12.92 22.89 25.86
C GLY A 342 -14.20 22.48 26.61
N ILE A 343 -15.34 22.37 25.92
CA ILE A 343 -16.61 22.03 26.57
C ILE A 343 -16.78 20.51 26.68
N ALA A 344 -16.61 19.97 27.89
CA ALA A 344 -16.72 18.53 28.16
C ALA A 344 -18.17 18.02 28.36
N ARG A 345 -19.19 18.84 28.10
CA ARG A 345 -20.61 18.51 28.40
C ARG A 345 -21.14 17.26 27.67
N ASN A 346 -20.53 16.89 26.55
CA ASN A 346 -20.94 15.70 25.79
C ASN A 346 -20.33 14.39 26.31
N PHE A 347 -19.33 14.45 27.19
CA PHE A 347 -18.81 13.25 27.85
C PHE A 347 -19.76 12.78 28.94
N THR A 348 -19.85 11.46 29.14
CA THR A 348 -20.67 10.89 30.22
C THR A 348 -20.19 11.32 31.61
N ARG A 349 -21.10 11.37 32.58
CA ARG A 349 -20.73 11.49 34.01
C ARG A 349 -20.39 10.12 34.61
N ASP A 350 -20.78 9.04 33.96
CA ASP A 350 -20.56 7.68 34.45
C ASP A 350 -19.05 7.39 34.57
N GLY A 351 -18.67 6.76 35.68
CA GLY A 351 -17.27 6.43 35.97
C GLY A 351 -16.33 7.64 36.00
N ASN A 352 -16.82 8.82 36.40
CA ASN A 352 -16.09 10.09 36.51
C ASN A 352 -15.45 10.57 35.20
N ALA A 353 -15.96 10.13 34.04
CA ALA A 353 -15.33 10.45 32.75
C ALA A 353 -15.21 11.96 32.49
N ARG A 354 -16.30 12.71 32.68
CA ARG A 354 -16.31 14.17 32.50
C ARG A 354 -15.43 14.89 33.52
N ASP A 355 -15.51 14.50 34.79
CA ASP A 355 -14.77 15.17 35.85
C ASP A 355 -13.26 14.94 35.71
N ASN A 356 -12.85 13.73 35.31
CA ASN A 356 -11.45 13.43 35.00
C ASN A 356 -10.90 14.31 33.88
N ILE A 357 -11.70 14.57 32.82
CA ILE A 357 -11.30 15.49 31.75
C ILE A 357 -11.12 16.90 32.31
N LEU A 358 -12.11 17.42 33.03
CA LEU A 358 -12.09 18.79 33.55
C LEU A 358 -10.95 19.05 34.56
N GLN A 359 -10.52 18.02 35.28
CA GLN A 359 -9.45 18.11 36.28
C GLN A 359 -8.03 17.95 35.69
N ASN A 360 -7.87 17.13 34.64
CA ASN A 360 -6.55 16.68 34.20
C ASN A 360 -6.19 17.08 32.76
N LEU A 361 -7.13 17.65 32.00
CA LEU A 361 -6.92 18.01 30.60
C LEU A 361 -7.48 19.39 30.30
N ASN A 362 -6.85 20.10 29.38
CA ASN A 362 -7.46 21.20 28.65
C ASN A 362 -7.66 20.82 27.17
N SER A 363 -8.31 21.68 26.40
CA SER A 363 -8.59 21.41 24.98
C SER A 363 -7.32 21.28 24.13
N GLU A 364 -6.25 22.01 24.46
CA GLU A 364 -4.98 21.94 23.73
C GLU A 364 -4.28 20.60 23.96
N MET A 365 -4.19 20.13 25.21
CA MET A 365 -3.64 18.81 25.55
C MET A 365 -4.43 17.68 24.88
N ALA A 366 -5.76 17.83 24.81
CA ALA A 366 -6.61 16.88 24.11
C ALA A 366 -6.38 16.92 22.59
N LEU A 367 -6.21 18.10 22.00
CA LEU A 367 -5.86 18.26 20.59
C LEU A 367 -4.51 17.59 20.27
N ASP A 368 -3.49 17.84 21.09
CA ASP A 368 -2.16 17.25 20.94
C ASP A 368 -2.21 15.71 21.06
N SER A 369 -3.09 15.19 21.92
CA SER A 369 -3.32 13.75 22.08
C SER A 369 -3.93 13.12 20.83
N ILE A 370 -4.97 13.74 20.25
CA ILE A 370 -5.61 13.20 19.04
C ILE A 370 -4.69 13.31 17.81
N ILE A 371 -3.93 14.41 17.68
CA ILE A 371 -2.95 14.58 16.60
C ILE A 371 -1.85 13.53 16.72
N SER A 372 -1.30 13.35 17.92
CA SER A 372 -0.23 12.38 18.16
C SER A 372 -0.66 10.97 17.80
N GLU A 373 -1.86 10.54 18.21
CA GLU A 373 -2.34 9.21 17.88
C GLU A 373 -2.63 9.06 16.38
N PHE A 374 -3.24 10.08 15.75
CA PHE A 374 -3.50 10.05 14.32
C PHE A 374 -2.22 9.89 13.49
N VAL A 375 -1.19 10.72 13.77
CA VAL A 375 0.11 10.64 13.08
C VAL A 375 0.74 9.27 13.31
N ASN A 376 0.78 8.80 14.55
CA ASN A 376 1.41 7.52 14.88
C ASN A 376 0.70 6.35 14.20
N GLU A 377 -0.64 6.29 14.23
CA GLU A 377 -1.37 5.20 13.58
C GLU A 377 -1.18 5.21 12.06
N ARG A 378 -1.18 6.39 11.42
CA ARG A 378 -0.91 6.50 9.98
C ARG A 378 0.47 6.00 9.62
N VAL A 379 1.48 6.33 10.42
CA VAL A 379 2.84 5.83 10.20
C VAL A 379 2.93 4.32 10.42
N ARG A 380 2.28 3.79 11.47
CA ARG A 380 2.18 2.34 11.68
C ARG A 380 1.51 1.64 10.49
N GLN A 381 0.43 2.20 9.95
CA GLN A 381 -0.26 1.66 8.77
C GLN A 381 0.65 1.61 7.55
N MET A 382 1.35 2.71 7.24
CA MET A 382 2.30 2.74 6.12
C MET A 382 3.45 1.73 6.31
N GLN A 383 3.96 1.59 7.55
CA GLN A 383 5.03 0.63 7.84
C GLN A 383 4.57 -0.83 7.74
N ARG A 384 3.32 -1.14 8.11
CA ARG A 384 2.76 -2.50 7.93
C ARG A 384 2.77 -2.94 6.47
N THR A 385 2.50 -2.03 5.53
CA THR A 385 2.58 -2.32 4.10
C THR A 385 4.01 -2.69 3.69
N ILE A 386 5.01 -1.96 4.19
CA ILE A 386 6.43 -2.26 3.95
C ILE A 386 6.85 -3.58 4.60
N ASP A 387 6.39 -3.87 5.81
CA ASP A 387 6.77 -5.10 6.52
C ASP A 387 6.12 -6.34 5.88
N GLN A 388 4.93 -6.22 5.29
CA GLN A 388 4.36 -7.26 4.45
C GLN A 388 5.31 -7.54 3.28
N GLU A 389 5.72 -6.51 2.52
CA GLU A 389 6.69 -6.62 1.42
C GLU A 389 8.02 -7.28 1.88
N ALA A 390 8.53 -6.92 3.06
CA ALA A 390 9.76 -7.50 3.61
C ALA A 390 9.58 -8.96 4.09
N THR A 391 8.41 -9.32 4.63
CA THR A 391 8.09 -10.69 5.05
C THR A 391 8.06 -11.64 3.86
N ILE A 392 7.68 -11.16 2.68
CA ILE A 392 7.71 -11.94 1.44
C ILE A 392 9.15 -12.10 0.94
N ALA A 393 9.98 -11.06 1.07
CA ALA A 393 11.40 -11.18 0.79
C ALA A 393 12.10 -12.22 1.69
N ARG A 394 11.56 -12.51 2.89
CA ARG A 394 12.09 -13.53 3.81
C ARG A 394 11.96 -14.97 3.28
N ASP A 395 10.96 -15.29 2.46
CA ASP A 395 10.74 -16.68 1.98
C ASP A 395 11.76 -17.11 0.90
N ASN A 396 12.49 -16.16 0.30
CA ASN A 396 13.47 -16.41 -0.78
C ASN A 396 14.95 -16.42 -0.34
N ARG A 397 15.25 -16.75 0.93
CA ARG A 397 16.61 -16.99 1.48
C ARG A 397 17.65 -15.86 1.27
N ARG A 398 17.54 -14.77 2.04
CA ARG A 398 18.62 -14.13 2.86
C ARG A 398 18.14 -12.79 3.46
N PHE A 399 18.66 -12.49 4.65
CA PHE A 399 18.11 -11.59 5.68
C PHE A 399 18.50 -10.12 5.50
N PHE A 400 17.57 -9.18 5.77
CA PHE A 400 17.73 -7.95 6.58
C PHE A 400 16.34 -7.40 6.98
N LYS A 401 16.17 -6.76 8.15
CA LYS A 401 14.96 -5.98 8.47
C LYS A 401 15.09 -4.58 7.88
N ALA A 402 13.98 -3.93 7.53
CA ALA A 402 13.99 -2.51 7.11
C ALA A 402 14.57 -1.59 8.21
N SER A 403 14.37 -1.94 9.49
CA SER A 403 15.01 -1.29 10.63
C SER A 403 16.55 -1.38 10.62
N ASP A 404 17.12 -2.36 9.93
CA ASP A 404 18.57 -2.57 9.85
C ASP A 404 19.22 -1.71 8.75
N LEU A 405 18.41 -1.11 7.85
CA LEU A 405 18.86 -0.22 6.76
C LEU A 405 18.69 1.27 7.08
N VAL A 406 17.84 1.62 8.05
CA VAL A 406 17.64 3.01 8.49
C VAL A 406 18.85 3.55 9.27
N ALA A 407 19.80 2.70 9.67
CA ALA A 407 20.96 3.10 10.48
C ALA A 407 22.31 3.19 9.73
N VAL A 408 22.38 3.15 8.39
CA VAL A 408 23.70 3.16 7.70
C VAL A 408 23.78 4.17 6.56
N GLN A 409 24.09 5.42 6.91
CA GLN A 409 24.90 6.31 6.08
C GLN A 409 26.30 6.39 6.73
N LEU A 410 27.16 5.39 6.50
CA LEU A 410 28.58 5.47 6.90
C LEU A 410 29.51 4.91 5.79
N PRO A 411 30.77 5.39 5.70
CA PRO A 411 31.71 5.03 4.63
C PRO A 411 32.09 3.53 4.60
N GLU A 412 32.47 3.03 3.42
CA GLU A 412 32.72 1.61 3.08
C GLU A 412 33.59 0.84 4.10
N GLN A 413 34.58 1.50 4.69
CA GLN A 413 35.55 0.89 5.62
C GLN A 413 34.94 0.56 7.00
N GLU A 414 33.92 1.29 7.46
CA GLU A 414 33.27 1.02 8.75
C GLU A 414 32.20 -0.08 8.65
N LYS A 415 31.61 -0.26 7.45
CA LYS A 415 30.66 -1.35 7.14
C LYS A 415 31.26 -2.73 7.40
N THR A 416 32.51 -2.93 7.00
CA THR A 416 33.19 -4.23 7.12
C THR A 416 33.47 -4.61 8.58
N SER A 417 33.78 -3.62 9.43
CA SER A 417 34.07 -3.84 10.86
C SER A 417 32.82 -4.26 11.64
N ILE A 418 31.68 -3.60 11.39
CA ILE A 418 30.40 -3.88 12.05
C ILE A 418 29.86 -5.24 11.60
N LEU A 419 29.92 -5.56 10.30
CA LEU A 419 29.54 -6.88 9.78
C LEU A 419 30.38 -8.00 10.39
N LYS A 420 31.68 -7.78 10.60
CA LYS A 420 32.57 -8.76 11.22
C LYS A 420 32.22 -9.01 12.69
N LYS A 421 31.94 -7.96 13.46
CA LYS A 421 31.49 -8.05 14.86
C LYS A 421 30.13 -8.74 14.99
N ALA A 422 29.19 -8.48 14.08
CA ALA A 422 27.89 -9.15 14.05
C ALA A 422 28.03 -10.66 13.76
N ILE A 423 28.92 -11.04 12.84
CA ILE A 423 29.21 -12.45 12.53
C ILE A 423 29.84 -13.18 13.72
N GLU A 424 30.76 -12.54 14.45
CA GLU A 424 31.36 -13.15 15.65
C GLU A 424 30.35 -13.33 16.78
N TRP A 425 29.50 -12.33 17.03
CA TRP A 425 28.44 -12.43 18.04
C TRP A 425 27.46 -13.56 17.73
N ILE A 426 27.09 -13.74 16.46
CA ILE A 426 26.23 -14.85 16.02
C ILE A 426 26.92 -16.19 16.30
N LYS A 427 28.20 -16.34 15.92
CA LYS A 427 28.96 -17.58 16.15
C LYS A 427 29.08 -17.93 17.65
N GLU A 428 29.26 -16.93 18.50
CA GLU A 428 29.32 -17.10 19.95
C GLU A 428 27.97 -17.56 20.53
N LYS A 429 26.86 -16.95 20.07
CA LYS A 429 25.52 -17.35 20.49
C LYS A 429 25.11 -18.73 19.96
N THR A 430 25.56 -19.13 18.77
CA THR A 430 25.25 -20.47 18.21
C THR A 430 26.04 -21.58 18.91
N ARG A 431 27.28 -21.33 19.37
CA ARG A 431 28.04 -22.30 20.20
C ARG A 431 27.39 -22.59 21.54
N ASN A 432 26.79 -21.57 22.17
CA ASN A 432 26.09 -21.74 23.46
C ASN A 432 24.77 -22.51 23.35
N LEU A 433 24.22 -22.68 22.14
CA LEU A 433 23.02 -23.48 21.89
C LEU A 433 23.34 -24.97 21.65
N SER A 434 24.52 -25.32 21.12
CA SER A 434 24.90 -26.74 20.94
C SER A 434 25.31 -27.42 22.24
N HIS A 435 25.81 -26.67 23.23
CA HIS A 435 26.17 -27.22 24.54
C HIS A 435 24.98 -27.43 25.49
N LYS A 436 23.82 -26.79 25.24
CA LYS A 436 22.62 -26.95 26.08
C LYS A 436 21.76 -28.16 25.74
N ASN A 437 21.98 -28.81 24.58
CA ASN A 437 21.22 -29.99 24.15
C ASN A 437 21.94 -31.34 24.39
N GLN A 438 22.96 -31.38 25.25
CA GLN A 438 23.65 -32.64 25.65
C GLN A 438 23.52 -32.97 27.14
N ILE A 439 22.73 -32.24 27.91
CA ILE A 439 22.50 -32.55 29.33
C ILE A 439 20.99 -32.48 29.58
N GLU A 440 20.29 -33.56 29.26
CA GLU A 440 19.02 -33.99 29.89
C GLU A 440 18.50 -35.27 29.19
N GLU A 441 19.11 -36.42 29.50
CA GLU A 441 18.40 -37.70 29.47
C GLU A 441 18.24 -38.18 30.92
N PRO A 442 17.00 -38.29 31.46
CA PRO A 442 16.79 -38.87 32.77
C PRO A 442 16.77 -40.40 32.72
N ASN A 443 17.61 -40.99 33.58
CA ASN A 443 17.62 -42.39 33.97
C ASN A 443 16.22 -42.95 34.27
N ASN A 444 15.84 -44.05 33.63
CA ASN A 444 14.87 -45.01 34.17
C ASN A 444 15.29 -46.46 33.86
N LYS A 445 16.05 -47.04 34.79
CA LYS A 445 16.16 -48.49 35.11
C LYS A 445 15.09 -48.74 36.19
N LYS A 446 14.27 -49.80 36.28
CA LYS A 446 14.32 -51.22 35.88
C LYS A 446 12.92 -51.79 36.19
N GLN A 447 12.38 -52.68 35.35
CA GLN A 447 11.77 -53.95 35.78
C GLN A 447 11.37 -54.77 34.55
N LYS A 448 12.16 -55.80 34.24
CA LYS A 448 11.69 -57.00 33.54
C LYS A 448 12.08 -58.16 34.44
N ASP A 449 11.07 -58.82 34.97
CA ASP A 449 11.21 -60.09 35.66
C ASP A 449 11.70 -61.17 34.70
N ASN A 450 12.51 -62.05 35.29
CA ASN A 450 13.03 -63.28 34.73
C ASN A 450 11.91 -64.32 34.49
N ASN A 451 12.12 -65.18 33.50
CA ASN A 451 12.08 -66.66 33.58
C ASN A 451 11.87 -67.21 32.16
N LEU A 452 12.92 -67.79 31.56
CA LEU A 452 13.42 -69.17 31.70
C LEU A 452 12.75 -70.10 30.68
N GLU A 453 13.59 -70.47 29.72
CA GLU A 453 13.81 -71.77 29.10
C GLU A 453 12.68 -72.80 28.99
N ASN A 454 12.63 -73.33 27.76
CA ASN A 454 12.00 -74.56 27.35
C ASN A 454 12.57 -75.79 28.06
N ASN A 455 11.65 -76.74 28.25
CA ASN A 455 11.75 -78.20 28.12
C ASN A 455 12.16 -79.06 29.32
N SER A 456 11.28 -80.06 29.53
CA SER A 456 11.44 -81.28 30.28
C SER A 456 12.82 -81.94 30.16
N ARG A 457 13.29 -82.36 31.35
CA ARG A 457 14.36 -83.33 31.69
C ARG A 457 15.78 -82.82 31.78
#